data_AF-A0A3D0ULI9-F1
#
_entry.id   AF-A0A3D0ULI9-F1
#
_cell.length_a   1.000
_cell.length_b   1.000
_cell.length_c   1.000
_cell.angle_alpha   90.00
_cell.angle_beta   90.00
_cell.angle_gamma   90.00
#
_symmetry.space_group_name_H-M   'P 1'
#
loop_
_entity.id
_entity.type
_entity.pdbx_description
1 polymer ?
#
loop_
_entity_poly.entity_id
_entity_poly.type
_entity_poly.pdbx_seq_one_letter_code
_entity_poly.pdbx_strand_id
1 'polypeptide(L)'
;MRILTGFIEPHFFAGFSGGPKAILPSLAGAESVFTNHGLQMIAHPEATWGITAGNPIWEEMREVALRTQPTFLLNVTLNVDRQITGVFAGDMSAAHAQGCAFVKKQAMVGVNAPYDIVLTTNSGYPLDQNLYQSVKGMSAASQIVRQGGAIIIATACEDGLPDHGRYADLLAEAGSPRGILDMISAPGYHVQDQWQVQIQAQIQLKSDVFVYSENLTQRQIEKALFKPCFDIEETLAQLIDKYGPAARICVMPEGPQTIPYLQN
;
A
#
# COMPACT_ATOMS: atom_id res chain seq x y z
N MET A 1 19.39 -23.79 14.91
CA MET A 1 18.93 -22.49 15.46
C MET A 1 18.49 -21.62 14.30
N ARG A 2 17.27 -21.07 14.34
CA ARG A 2 16.73 -20.17 13.31
C ARG A 2 16.34 -18.85 13.96
N ILE A 3 16.98 -17.75 13.56
CA ILE A 3 16.72 -16.42 14.11
C ILE A 3 16.13 -15.57 12.98
N LEU A 4 14.97 -15.00 13.22
CA LEU A 4 14.32 -14.08 12.30
C LEU A 4 14.65 -12.66 12.72
N THR A 5 15.04 -11.82 11.76
CA THR A 5 15.32 -10.40 12.00
C THR A 5 14.62 -9.52 10.99
N GLY A 6 14.42 -8.26 11.32
CA GLY A 6 13.74 -7.30 10.45
C GLY A 6 13.26 -6.08 11.23
N PHE A 7 12.44 -5.26 10.59
CA PHE A 7 11.77 -4.13 11.24
C PHE A 7 10.26 -4.21 11.02
N ILE A 8 9.50 -3.49 11.85
CA ILE A 8 8.04 -3.45 11.81
C ILE A 8 7.59 -2.05 11.36
N GLU A 9 6.79 -2.01 10.31
CA GLU A 9 6.05 -0.85 9.80
C GLU A 9 4.66 -1.30 9.34
N PRO A 10 3.67 -0.39 9.23
CA PRO A 10 2.40 -0.74 8.59
C PRO A 10 2.60 -1.20 7.15
N HIS A 11 1.78 -2.15 6.70
CA HIS A 11 1.84 -2.70 5.35
C HIS A 11 0.44 -2.80 4.72
N PHE A 12 0.30 -2.25 3.52
CA PHE A 12 -0.96 -2.03 2.80
C PHE A 12 -1.91 -3.22 2.56
N PHE A 13 -1.43 -4.45 2.70
CA PHE A 13 -2.27 -5.65 2.63
C PHE A 13 -1.92 -6.74 3.65
N ALA A 14 -0.76 -6.66 4.30
CA ALA A 14 -0.27 -7.69 5.23
C ALA A 14 -0.44 -7.26 6.70
N GLY A 15 -1.12 -6.12 6.94
CA GLY A 15 -1.19 -5.47 8.23
C GLY A 15 0.08 -4.74 8.60
N PHE A 16 1.15 -5.50 8.86
CA PHE A 16 2.47 -5.02 9.25
C PHE A 16 3.59 -5.85 8.59
N SER A 17 4.77 -5.25 8.47
CA SER A 17 6.01 -5.96 8.14
C SER A 17 6.58 -6.70 9.38
N GLY A 18 7.78 -7.26 9.24
CA GLY A 18 8.46 -8.01 10.31
C GLY A 18 7.86 -9.40 10.58
N GLY A 19 8.33 -10.02 11.65
CA GLY A 19 7.85 -11.31 12.16
C GLY A 19 7.81 -12.40 11.08
N PRO A 20 6.61 -12.94 10.76
CA PRO A 20 6.47 -14.05 9.82
C PRO A 20 6.90 -13.70 8.39
N LYS A 21 6.96 -12.40 8.06
CA LYS A 21 7.34 -11.94 6.72
C LYS A 21 8.80 -12.24 6.36
N ALA A 22 9.64 -12.50 7.37
CA ALA A 22 11.01 -12.99 7.20
C ALA A 22 11.09 -14.39 6.59
N ILE A 23 9.97 -15.14 6.55
CA ILE A 23 9.87 -16.45 5.87
C ILE A 23 9.08 -16.31 4.56
N LEU A 24 7.81 -15.92 4.63
CA LEU A 24 6.96 -15.69 3.45
C LEU A 24 6.68 -14.19 3.36
N PRO A 25 7.20 -13.47 2.35
CA PRO A 25 7.79 -13.97 1.11
C PRO A 25 9.32 -14.12 1.09
N SER A 26 10.06 -13.63 2.09
CA SER A 26 11.51 -13.42 1.96
C SER A 26 12.37 -14.65 1.65
N LEU A 27 11.95 -15.86 2.04
CA LEU A 27 12.68 -17.11 1.85
C LEU A 27 11.82 -18.19 1.15
N ALA A 28 10.61 -17.83 0.72
CA ALA A 28 9.67 -18.75 0.10
C ALA A 28 9.92 -18.87 -1.42
N GLY A 29 9.48 -19.99 -2.01
CA GLY A 29 9.46 -20.13 -3.46
C GLY A 29 8.44 -19.21 -4.11
N ALA A 30 8.69 -18.81 -5.36
CA ALA A 30 7.84 -17.87 -6.10
C ALA A 30 6.36 -18.30 -6.15
N GLU A 31 6.10 -19.60 -6.29
CA GLU A 31 4.74 -20.16 -6.26
C GLU A 31 4.00 -19.77 -4.97
N SER A 32 4.60 -20.01 -3.80
CA SER A 32 4.00 -19.64 -2.50
C SER A 32 3.81 -18.14 -2.36
N VAL A 33 4.73 -17.33 -2.91
CA VAL A 33 4.58 -15.88 -2.92
C VAL A 33 3.36 -15.47 -3.75
N PHE A 34 3.21 -16.03 -4.94
CA PHE A 34 2.11 -15.70 -5.85
C PHE A 34 0.75 -16.20 -5.35
N THR A 35 0.68 -17.37 -4.70
CA THR A 35 -0.57 -17.82 -4.08
C THR A 35 -0.97 -16.94 -2.90
N ASN A 36 -0.03 -16.60 -2.03
CA ASN A 36 -0.27 -15.72 -0.88
C ASN A 36 -0.66 -14.29 -1.29
N HIS A 37 -0.17 -13.81 -2.44
CA HIS A 37 -0.53 -12.53 -3.03
C HIS A 37 -1.59 -12.65 -4.14
N GLY A 38 -2.34 -13.76 -4.15
CA GLY A 38 -3.34 -14.06 -5.16
C GLY A 38 -4.56 -13.15 -5.08
N LEU A 39 -5.33 -13.12 -6.16
CA LEU A 39 -6.53 -12.29 -6.33
C LEU A 39 -7.46 -12.28 -5.10
N GLN A 40 -7.86 -13.46 -4.63
CA GLN A 40 -8.80 -13.60 -3.51
C GLN A 40 -8.21 -13.12 -2.19
N MET A 41 -6.92 -13.34 -1.98
CA MET A 41 -6.21 -12.91 -0.78
C MET A 41 -6.15 -11.38 -0.71
N ILE A 42 -5.77 -10.74 -1.82
CA ILE A 42 -5.71 -9.26 -1.95
C ILE A 42 -7.10 -8.62 -1.92
N ALA A 43 -8.13 -9.30 -2.44
CA ALA A 43 -9.50 -8.80 -2.43
C ALA A 43 -10.18 -8.92 -1.06
N HIS A 44 -9.59 -9.62 -0.10
CA HIS A 44 -10.19 -9.82 1.22
C HIS A 44 -10.26 -8.49 1.99
N PRO A 45 -11.41 -8.13 2.60
CA PRO A 45 -11.57 -6.84 3.28
C PRO A 45 -10.61 -6.64 4.46
N GLU A 46 -10.15 -7.73 5.09
CA GLU A 46 -9.16 -7.68 6.19
C GLU A 46 -7.70 -7.68 5.70
N ALA A 47 -7.45 -7.88 4.40
CA ALA A 47 -6.13 -7.75 3.80
C ALA A 47 -5.78 -6.27 3.57
N THR A 48 -5.65 -5.52 4.67
CA THR A 48 -5.43 -4.07 4.66
C THR A 48 -4.43 -3.65 5.76
N TRP A 49 -4.20 -2.35 5.85
CA TRP A 49 -3.31 -1.72 6.81
C TRP A 49 -3.65 -2.05 8.27
N GLY A 50 -2.63 -2.43 9.04
CA GLY A 50 -2.73 -2.58 10.48
C GLY A 50 -3.62 -3.73 10.99
N ILE A 51 -4.04 -4.65 10.11
CA ILE A 51 -4.84 -5.83 10.44
C ILE A 51 -4.01 -7.10 10.22
N THR A 52 -3.85 -7.90 11.27
CA THR A 52 -3.14 -9.19 11.25
C THR A 52 -4.08 -10.36 11.51
N ALA A 53 -4.85 -10.31 12.60
CA ALA A 53 -5.89 -11.32 12.88
C ALA A 53 -7.05 -11.17 11.87
N GLY A 54 -7.50 -12.28 11.29
CA GLY A 54 -8.50 -12.30 10.21
C GLY A 54 -7.95 -11.95 8.83
N ASN A 55 -6.74 -11.37 8.76
CA ASN A 55 -6.09 -11.09 7.49
C ASN A 55 -5.52 -12.39 6.88
N PRO A 56 -6.10 -12.93 5.80
CA PRO A 56 -5.69 -14.25 5.28
C PRO A 56 -4.25 -14.26 4.80
N ILE A 57 -3.75 -13.14 4.27
CA ILE A 57 -2.36 -12.99 3.83
C ILE A 57 -1.42 -13.17 5.02
N TRP A 58 -1.68 -12.45 6.10
CA TRP A 58 -0.84 -12.51 7.29
C TRP A 58 -0.96 -13.85 8.02
N GLU A 59 -2.16 -14.43 8.08
CA GLU A 59 -2.40 -15.72 8.72
C GLU A 59 -1.64 -16.86 8.04
N GLU A 60 -1.63 -16.91 6.70
CA GLU A 60 -0.82 -17.86 5.94
C GLU A 60 0.68 -17.61 6.16
N MET A 61 1.14 -16.36 6.10
CA MET A 61 2.53 -16.00 6.42
C MET A 61 2.93 -16.52 7.80
N ARG A 62 2.07 -16.32 8.81
CA ARG A 62 2.29 -16.80 10.18
C ARG A 62 2.34 -18.32 10.24
N GLU A 63 1.42 -19.02 9.60
CA GLU A 63 1.40 -20.49 9.59
C GLU A 63 2.70 -21.05 8.99
N VAL A 64 3.09 -20.55 7.82
CA VAL A 64 4.32 -20.97 7.13
C VAL A 64 5.54 -20.68 7.99
N ALA A 65 5.62 -19.50 8.60
CA ALA A 65 6.73 -19.14 9.46
C ALA A 65 6.83 -20.05 10.70
N LEU A 66 5.71 -20.40 11.34
CA LEU A 66 5.68 -21.31 12.49
C LEU A 66 6.13 -22.73 12.14
N ARG A 67 5.83 -23.22 10.93
CA ARG A 67 6.29 -24.53 10.45
C ARG A 67 7.82 -24.60 10.33
N THR A 68 8.50 -23.47 10.17
CA THR A 68 9.98 -23.44 10.19
C THR A 68 10.57 -23.61 11.59
N GLN A 69 9.76 -23.57 12.65
CA GLN A 69 10.20 -23.65 14.05
C GLN A 69 11.28 -22.60 14.36
N PRO A 70 10.95 -21.29 14.25
CA PRO A 70 11.89 -20.23 14.55
C PRO A 70 12.27 -20.29 16.03
N THR A 71 13.56 -20.18 16.31
CA THR A 71 14.10 -20.19 17.67
C THR A 71 13.93 -18.84 18.35
N PHE A 72 14.00 -17.74 17.58
CA PHE A 72 13.97 -16.39 18.13
C PHE A 72 13.58 -15.37 17.05
N LEU A 73 12.86 -14.32 17.44
CA LEU A 73 12.64 -13.12 16.64
C LEU A 73 13.41 -11.95 17.26
N LEU A 74 14.01 -11.11 16.43
CA LEU A 74 14.50 -9.78 16.79
C LEU A 74 13.98 -8.77 15.76
N ASN A 75 13.00 -7.97 16.14
CA ASN A 75 12.51 -6.89 15.31
C ASN A 75 12.76 -5.53 15.95
N VAL A 76 12.98 -4.53 15.09
CA VAL A 76 13.11 -3.14 15.51
C VAL A 76 12.01 -2.28 14.89
N THR A 77 11.77 -1.11 15.44
CA THR A 77 10.99 -0.05 14.80
C THR A 77 11.90 1.13 14.55
N LEU A 78 11.64 1.90 13.50
CA LEU A 78 12.50 2.99 13.06
C LEU A 78 11.71 4.31 13.01
N ASN A 79 12.40 5.44 13.22
CA ASN A 79 11.87 6.76 12.86
C ASN A 79 12.30 7.16 11.43
N VAL A 80 11.91 8.37 11.01
CA VAL A 80 12.26 8.93 9.70
C VAL A 80 13.77 9.03 9.46
N ASP A 81 14.56 9.23 10.52
CA ASP A 81 16.03 9.25 10.48
C ASP A 81 16.66 7.84 10.54
N ARG A 82 15.85 6.78 10.42
CA ARG A 82 16.25 5.36 10.51
C ARG A 82 16.89 4.98 11.85
N GLN A 83 16.63 5.74 12.90
CA GLN A 83 17.07 5.43 14.26
C GLN A 83 16.11 4.44 14.91
N ILE A 84 16.64 3.54 15.74
CA ILE A 84 15.83 2.54 16.44
C ILE A 84 14.97 3.22 17.51
N THR A 85 13.65 3.05 17.40
CA THR A 85 12.65 3.56 18.35
C THR A 85 12.08 2.50 19.28
N GLY A 86 12.35 1.23 18.99
CA GLY A 86 11.86 0.10 19.75
C GLY A 86 12.56 -1.20 19.33
N VAL A 87 12.69 -2.13 20.28
CA VAL A 87 13.28 -3.46 20.07
C VAL A 87 12.34 -4.50 20.66
N PHE A 88 11.95 -5.48 19.86
CA PHE A 88 11.00 -6.53 20.21
C PHE A 88 11.64 -7.88 19.93
N ALA A 89 11.89 -8.66 20.97
CA ALA A 89 12.69 -9.87 20.87
C ALA A 89 12.11 -11.02 21.70
N GLY A 90 12.16 -12.25 21.19
CA GLY A 90 11.63 -13.43 21.88
C GLY A 90 10.90 -14.41 20.97
N ASP A 91 9.80 -14.97 21.46
CA ASP A 91 8.87 -15.76 20.64
C ASP A 91 8.37 -14.94 19.45
N MET A 92 8.33 -15.55 18.26
CA MET A 92 8.00 -14.85 17.03
C MET A 92 6.61 -14.20 17.08
N SER A 93 5.59 -14.92 17.56
CA SER A 93 4.22 -14.38 17.57
C SER A 93 4.06 -13.31 18.63
N ALA A 94 4.55 -13.55 19.84
CA ALA A 94 4.41 -12.62 20.96
C ALA A 94 5.21 -11.33 20.74
N ALA A 95 6.48 -11.43 20.32
CA ALA A 95 7.32 -10.25 20.08
C ALA A 95 6.83 -9.43 18.89
N HIS A 96 6.40 -10.08 17.80
CA HIS A 96 5.81 -9.38 16.66
C HIS A 96 4.52 -8.65 17.04
N ALA A 97 3.61 -9.30 17.77
CA ALA A 97 2.37 -8.68 18.21
C ALA A 97 2.60 -7.44 19.10
N GLN A 98 3.57 -7.48 20.01
CA GLN A 98 3.95 -6.32 20.82
C GLN A 98 4.50 -5.18 19.95
N GLY A 99 5.35 -5.49 18.97
CA GLY A 99 5.87 -4.52 18.03
C GLY A 99 4.79 -3.90 17.15
N CYS A 100 3.85 -4.68 16.62
CA CYS A 100 2.70 -4.18 15.88
C CYS A 100 1.83 -3.24 16.73
N ALA A 101 1.57 -3.60 17.99
CA ALA A 101 0.81 -2.74 18.90
C ALA A 101 1.53 -1.41 19.19
N PHE A 102 2.86 -1.43 19.28
CA PHE A 102 3.66 -0.21 19.41
C PHE A 102 3.59 0.65 18.14
N VAL A 103 3.84 0.06 16.97
CA VAL A 103 3.80 0.78 15.67
C VAL A 103 2.43 1.35 15.40
N LYS A 104 1.35 0.60 15.67
CA LYS A 104 -0.03 1.08 15.49
C LYS A 104 -0.30 2.38 16.23
N LYS A 105 0.23 2.53 17.45
CA LYS A 105 0.07 3.75 18.26
C LYS A 105 0.86 4.95 17.73
N GLN A 106 1.95 4.70 17.01
CA GLN A 106 2.86 5.74 16.52
C GLN A 106 2.53 6.19 15.10
N ALA A 107 2.21 5.25 14.22
CA ALA A 107 2.11 5.46 12.78
C ALA A 107 0.67 5.46 12.25
N MET A 108 -0.33 5.05 13.05
CA MET A 108 -1.72 4.98 12.59
C MET A 108 -2.62 5.97 13.31
N VAL A 109 -3.47 6.67 12.56
CA VAL A 109 -4.32 7.76 13.06
C VAL A 109 -5.78 7.48 12.72
N GLY A 110 -6.65 7.50 13.74
CA GLY A 110 -8.08 7.32 13.53
C GLY A 110 -8.76 8.64 13.13
N VAL A 111 -9.68 8.58 12.18
CA VAL A 111 -10.53 9.71 11.77
C VAL A 111 -12.00 9.33 11.82
N ASN A 112 -12.87 10.28 12.14
CA ASN A 112 -14.28 10.00 12.44
C ASN A 112 -15.18 9.81 11.21
N ALA A 113 -14.74 10.27 10.04
CA ALA A 113 -15.54 10.22 8.82
C ALA A 113 -14.66 10.44 7.59
N PRO A 114 -15.00 9.85 6.43
CA PRO A 114 -14.22 9.96 5.20
C PRO A 114 -14.20 11.39 4.63
N TYR A 115 -13.17 11.70 3.85
CA TYR A 115 -12.92 12.99 3.21
C TYR A 115 -13.32 12.96 1.73
N ASP A 116 -13.68 14.12 1.19
CA ASP A 116 -13.98 14.31 -0.23
C ASP A 116 -12.70 14.29 -1.07
N ILE A 117 -11.65 14.94 -0.55
CA ILE A 117 -10.35 15.10 -1.20
C ILE A 117 -9.25 14.71 -0.21
N VAL A 118 -8.31 13.86 -0.64
CA VAL A 118 -7.12 13.53 0.14
C VAL A 118 -5.88 13.88 -0.69
N LEU A 119 -5.05 14.79 -0.18
CA LEU A 119 -3.74 15.08 -0.74
C LEU A 119 -2.72 14.21 -0.01
N THR A 120 -1.88 13.50 -0.74
CA THR A 120 -0.84 12.63 -0.16
C THR A 120 0.46 12.73 -0.92
N THR A 121 1.52 12.17 -0.34
CA THR A 121 2.78 11.87 -1.04
C THR A 121 3.05 10.37 -1.01
N ASN A 122 4.23 9.97 -1.50
CA ASN A 122 4.84 8.67 -1.20
C ASN A 122 6.13 8.77 -0.37
N SER A 123 6.22 9.82 0.48
CA SER A 123 7.30 10.06 1.45
C SER A 123 8.70 10.32 0.85
N GLY A 124 8.76 10.76 -0.40
CA GLY A 124 10.01 11.17 -1.05
C GLY A 124 11.00 10.02 -1.26
N TYR A 125 12.18 10.36 -1.78
CA TYR A 125 13.20 9.37 -2.12
C TYR A 125 13.71 8.62 -0.87
N PRO A 126 13.92 7.28 -0.93
CA PRO A 126 13.76 6.40 -2.09
C PRO A 126 12.37 5.76 -2.22
N LEU A 127 11.40 6.15 -1.38
CA LEU A 127 10.09 5.51 -1.33
C LEU A 127 9.23 5.90 -2.54
N ASP A 128 9.44 7.07 -3.13
CA ASP A 128 8.70 7.56 -4.29
C ASP A 128 9.48 7.44 -5.62
N GLN A 129 10.52 6.58 -5.66
CA GLN A 129 11.42 6.44 -6.81
C GLN A 129 10.70 6.07 -8.13
N ASN A 130 9.53 5.41 -8.08
CA ASN A 130 8.75 5.09 -9.28
C ASN A 130 7.23 5.02 -9.03
N LEU A 131 6.46 4.99 -10.12
CA LEU A 131 4.99 5.02 -10.03
C LEU A 131 4.41 3.76 -9.36
N TYR A 132 5.07 2.60 -9.49
CA TYR A 132 4.65 1.37 -8.81
C TYR A 132 4.64 1.59 -7.29
N GLN A 133 5.72 2.13 -6.71
CA GLN A 133 5.81 2.36 -5.26
C GLN A 133 4.77 3.39 -4.77
N SER A 134 4.44 4.37 -5.61
CA SER A 134 3.48 5.45 -5.30
C SER A 134 2.08 4.94 -4.97
N VAL A 135 1.70 3.75 -5.44
CA VAL A 135 0.43 3.10 -5.10
C VAL A 135 0.31 2.85 -3.59
N LYS A 136 1.42 2.70 -2.85
CA LYS A 136 1.40 2.52 -1.39
C LYS A 136 0.83 3.78 -0.69
N GLY A 137 1.27 4.97 -1.08
CA GLY A 137 0.74 6.25 -0.60
C GLY A 137 -0.72 6.47 -1.01
N MET A 138 -1.08 6.12 -2.25
CA MET A 138 -2.48 6.15 -2.72
C MET A 138 -3.38 5.20 -1.90
N SER A 139 -2.88 4.01 -1.55
CA SER A 139 -3.60 3.03 -0.74
C SER A 139 -3.86 3.53 0.69
N ALA A 140 -2.89 4.24 1.29
CA ALA A 140 -3.07 4.88 2.58
C ALA A 140 -4.15 5.98 2.52
N ALA A 141 -4.09 6.87 1.51
CA ALA A 141 -5.12 7.88 1.28
C ALA A 141 -6.51 7.27 1.02
N SER A 142 -6.55 6.15 0.30
CA SER A 142 -7.78 5.43 -0.01
C SER A 142 -8.52 4.90 1.23
N GLN A 143 -7.84 4.72 2.38
CA GLN A 143 -8.51 4.32 3.63
C GLN A 143 -9.56 5.34 4.09
N ILE A 144 -9.36 6.62 3.76
CA ILE A 144 -10.20 7.72 4.28
C ILE A 144 -10.84 8.58 3.20
N VAL A 145 -10.59 8.35 1.91
CA VAL A 145 -11.40 8.97 0.84
C VAL A 145 -12.79 8.34 0.80
N ARG A 146 -13.84 9.13 0.57
CA ARG A 146 -15.19 8.58 0.34
C ARG A 146 -15.30 7.95 -1.05
N GLN A 147 -16.34 7.13 -1.24
CA GLN A 147 -16.71 6.67 -2.58
C GLN A 147 -17.01 7.88 -3.50
N GLY A 148 -16.42 7.89 -4.69
CA GLY A 148 -16.50 8.97 -5.66
C GLY A 148 -15.73 10.25 -5.27
N GLY A 149 -14.89 10.20 -4.24
CA GLY A 149 -13.97 11.28 -3.88
C GLY A 149 -12.74 11.34 -4.79
N ALA A 150 -11.75 12.14 -4.40
CA ALA A 150 -10.52 12.30 -5.15
C ALA A 150 -9.28 12.16 -4.26
N ILE A 151 -8.23 11.57 -4.82
CA ILE A 151 -6.89 11.53 -4.27
C ILE A 151 -5.99 12.35 -5.19
N ILE A 152 -5.23 13.29 -4.64
CA ILE A 152 -4.11 13.95 -5.34
C ILE A 152 -2.84 13.42 -4.70
N ILE A 153 -1.93 12.86 -5.49
CA ILE A 153 -0.63 12.40 -5.02
C ILE A 153 0.49 13.21 -5.68
N ALA A 154 1.37 13.76 -4.86
CA ALA A 154 2.65 14.32 -5.30
C ALA A 154 3.76 13.26 -5.12
N THR A 155 4.45 12.93 -6.21
CA THR A 155 5.47 11.88 -6.22
C THR A 155 6.55 12.17 -7.24
N ALA A 156 7.83 12.05 -6.87
CA ALA A 156 8.94 12.35 -7.76
C ALA A 156 9.01 11.38 -8.94
N CYS A 157 8.90 10.06 -8.70
CA CYS A 157 9.03 9.01 -9.71
C CYS A 157 10.29 9.18 -10.59
N GLU A 158 11.47 9.35 -9.99
CA GLU A 158 12.74 9.55 -10.74
C GLU A 158 13.04 8.42 -11.75
N ASP A 159 12.68 7.17 -11.45
CA ASP A 159 12.78 6.03 -12.37
C ASP A 159 11.54 5.90 -13.28
N GLY A 160 10.59 6.82 -13.17
CA GLY A 160 9.40 6.93 -14.01
C GLY A 160 8.36 5.82 -13.80
N LEU A 161 7.69 5.48 -14.90
CA LEU A 161 6.81 4.31 -15.01
C LEU A 161 7.71 3.09 -15.26
N PRO A 162 7.76 2.08 -14.36
CA PRO A 162 8.69 0.98 -14.50
C PRO A 162 8.61 0.29 -15.86
N ASP A 163 9.77 0.12 -16.49
CA ASP A 163 9.98 -0.59 -17.75
C ASP A 163 10.34 -2.08 -17.56
N HIS A 164 10.47 -2.50 -16.30
CA HIS A 164 10.74 -3.86 -15.85
C HIS A 164 9.55 -4.41 -15.05
N GLY A 165 9.50 -5.74 -14.92
CA GLY A 165 8.33 -6.42 -14.36
C GLY A 165 7.16 -6.39 -15.34
N ARG A 166 5.94 -6.58 -14.83
CA ARG A 166 4.71 -6.61 -15.66
C ARG A 166 3.78 -5.43 -15.39
N TYR A 167 4.07 -4.60 -14.40
CA TYR A 167 3.19 -3.51 -13.98
C TYR A 167 2.69 -2.60 -15.12
N ALA A 168 3.59 -1.98 -15.88
CA ALA A 168 3.20 -1.05 -16.95
C ALA A 168 2.47 -1.75 -18.12
N ASP A 169 2.85 -2.99 -18.41
CA ASP A 169 2.23 -3.80 -19.46
C ASP A 169 0.81 -4.22 -19.08
N LEU A 170 0.60 -4.67 -17.84
CA LEU A 170 -0.72 -5.06 -17.33
C LEU A 170 -1.72 -3.89 -17.36
N LEU A 171 -1.27 -2.69 -16.99
CA LEU A 171 -2.11 -1.48 -17.07
C LEU A 171 -2.50 -1.17 -18.51
N ALA A 172 -1.56 -1.28 -19.44
CA ALA A 172 -1.80 -1.04 -20.86
C ALA A 172 -2.68 -2.10 -21.52
N GLU A 173 -2.46 -3.38 -21.21
CA GLU A 173 -3.25 -4.52 -21.68
C GLU A 173 -4.72 -4.41 -21.21
N ALA A 174 -4.92 -4.04 -19.96
CA ALA A 174 -6.25 -3.92 -19.36
C ALA A 174 -7.04 -2.70 -19.83
N GLY A 175 -6.36 -1.59 -20.13
CA GLY A 175 -6.94 -0.35 -20.66
C GLY A 175 -7.89 0.42 -19.74
N SER A 176 -8.30 -0.15 -18.59
CA SER A 176 -9.13 0.51 -17.58
C SER A 176 -9.03 -0.17 -16.21
N PRO A 177 -9.32 0.53 -15.10
CA PRO A 177 -9.34 -0.08 -13.76
C PRO A 177 -10.27 -1.31 -13.67
N ARG A 178 -11.44 -1.24 -14.32
CA ARG A 178 -12.35 -2.39 -14.37
C ARG A 178 -11.77 -3.54 -15.21
N GLY A 179 -11.18 -3.21 -16.36
CA GLY A 179 -10.49 -4.18 -17.21
C GLY A 179 -9.36 -4.92 -16.50
N ILE A 180 -8.65 -4.26 -15.57
CA ILE A 180 -7.64 -4.93 -14.74
C ILE A 180 -8.29 -6.03 -13.92
N LEU A 181 -9.37 -5.72 -13.19
CA LEU A 181 -10.05 -6.70 -12.35
C LEU A 181 -10.64 -7.85 -13.18
N ASP A 182 -11.22 -7.55 -14.35
CA ASP A 182 -11.79 -8.57 -15.24
C ASP A 182 -10.68 -9.49 -15.80
N MET A 183 -9.53 -8.91 -16.19
CA MET A 183 -8.36 -9.65 -16.71
C MET A 183 -7.75 -10.57 -15.66
N ILE A 184 -7.46 -10.06 -14.45
CA ILE A 184 -6.83 -10.86 -13.38
C ILE A 184 -7.77 -11.90 -12.78
N SER A 185 -9.08 -11.76 -12.98
CA SER A 185 -10.10 -12.73 -12.54
C SER A 185 -10.27 -13.90 -13.52
N ALA A 186 -9.61 -13.87 -14.69
CA ALA A 186 -9.69 -14.95 -15.64
C ALA A 186 -9.12 -16.26 -15.03
N PRO A 187 -9.74 -17.43 -15.29
CA PRO A 187 -9.26 -18.70 -14.78
C PRO A 187 -7.80 -18.96 -15.15
N GLY A 188 -6.96 -19.31 -14.17
CA GLY A 188 -5.53 -19.61 -14.37
C GLY A 188 -4.64 -18.38 -14.55
N TYR A 189 -5.18 -17.17 -14.36
CA TYR A 189 -4.37 -15.95 -14.47
C TYR A 189 -3.48 -15.76 -13.24
N HIS A 190 -2.19 -15.98 -13.42
CA HIS A 190 -1.17 -15.75 -12.39
C HIS A 190 0.03 -15.08 -13.05
N VAL A 191 0.36 -13.88 -12.57
CA VAL A 191 1.45 -13.08 -13.12
C VAL A 191 2.10 -12.27 -12.01
N GLN A 192 3.42 -12.06 -12.14
CA GLN A 192 4.14 -11.10 -11.32
C GLN A 192 3.45 -9.72 -11.36
N ASP A 193 3.47 -8.99 -10.25
CA ASP A 193 2.91 -7.63 -10.09
C ASP A 193 1.37 -7.53 -10.14
N GLN A 194 0.65 -8.64 -10.25
CA GLN A 194 -0.81 -8.68 -10.26
C GLN A 194 -1.44 -7.99 -9.05
N TRP A 195 -0.92 -8.22 -7.84
CA TRP A 195 -1.42 -7.58 -6.61
C TRP A 195 -1.35 -6.05 -6.68
N GLN A 196 -0.31 -5.50 -7.31
CA GLN A 196 -0.11 -4.06 -7.36
C GLN A 196 -1.17 -3.40 -8.25
N VAL A 197 -1.36 -3.92 -9.45
CA VAL A 197 -2.38 -3.42 -10.38
C VAL A 197 -3.79 -3.66 -9.86
N GLN A 198 -4.02 -4.75 -9.11
CA GLN A 198 -5.29 -5.00 -8.43
C GLN A 198 -5.61 -3.93 -7.39
N ILE A 199 -4.66 -3.63 -6.49
CA ILE A 199 -4.84 -2.60 -5.46
C ILE A 199 -5.06 -1.23 -6.11
N GLN A 200 -4.26 -0.89 -7.13
CA GLN A 200 -4.45 0.34 -7.90
C GLN A 200 -5.87 0.41 -8.48
N ALA A 201 -6.33 -0.64 -9.15
CA ALA A 201 -7.66 -0.69 -9.75
C ALA A 201 -8.77 -0.50 -8.71
N GLN A 202 -8.66 -1.14 -7.55
CA GLN A 202 -9.61 -0.96 -6.44
C GLN A 202 -9.66 0.49 -5.94
N ILE A 203 -8.51 1.16 -5.83
CA ILE A 203 -8.44 2.58 -5.46
C ILE A 203 -9.12 3.45 -6.53
N GLN A 204 -8.83 3.19 -7.81
CA GLN A 204 -9.37 3.97 -8.94
C GLN A 204 -10.87 3.73 -9.17
N LEU A 205 -11.40 2.57 -8.80
CA LEU A 205 -12.85 2.30 -8.80
C LEU A 205 -13.57 2.96 -7.63
N LYS A 206 -12.86 3.26 -6.54
CA LYS A 206 -13.38 3.99 -5.39
C LYS A 206 -13.35 5.51 -5.59
N SER A 207 -12.28 6.04 -6.17
CA SER A 207 -12.00 7.47 -6.24
C SER A 207 -11.20 7.85 -7.49
N ASP A 208 -11.36 9.09 -7.95
CA ASP A 208 -10.45 9.67 -8.94
C ASP A 208 -9.03 9.82 -8.34
N VAL A 209 -7.99 9.48 -9.11
CA VAL A 209 -6.60 9.63 -8.65
C VAL A 209 -5.82 10.51 -9.62
N PHE A 210 -5.36 11.66 -9.11
CA PHE A 210 -4.59 12.67 -9.80
C PHE A 210 -3.12 12.56 -9.40
N VAL A 211 -2.22 12.46 -10.38
CA VAL A 211 -0.78 12.27 -10.15
C VAL A 211 -0.03 13.52 -10.58
N TYR A 212 0.62 14.16 -9.61
CA TYR A 212 1.59 15.23 -9.83
C TYR A 212 2.99 14.64 -9.74
N SER A 213 3.78 14.79 -10.82
CA SER A 213 5.16 14.32 -10.90
C SER A 213 5.90 15.10 -11.97
N GLU A 214 7.12 15.54 -11.65
CA GLU A 214 8.00 16.23 -12.60
C GLU A 214 8.72 15.25 -13.54
N ASN A 215 8.83 13.97 -13.18
CA ASN A 215 9.56 12.96 -13.96
C ASN A 215 8.65 12.01 -14.76
N LEU A 216 7.33 12.25 -14.76
CA LEU A 216 6.37 11.51 -15.57
C LEU A 216 5.74 12.41 -16.63
N THR A 217 5.78 11.96 -17.87
CA THR A 217 5.00 12.59 -18.94
C THR A 217 3.50 12.33 -18.74
N GLN A 218 2.66 13.24 -19.22
CA GLN A 218 1.20 13.05 -19.27
C GLN A 218 0.83 11.68 -19.85
N ARG A 219 1.48 11.28 -20.95
CA ARG A 219 1.25 9.98 -21.60
C ARG A 219 1.58 8.80 -20.70
N GLN A 220 2.64 8.86 -19.88
CA GLN A 220 2.96 7.79 -18.93
C GLN A 220 1.91 7.68 -17.84
N ILE A 221 1.43 8.81 -17.30
CA ILE A 221 0.39 8.87 -16.28
C ILE A 221 -0.93 8.27 -16.82
N GLU A 222 -1.34 8.69 -18.02
CA GLU A 222 -2.56 8.21 -18.68
C GLU A 222 -2.44 6.73 -19.08
N LYS A 223 -1.28 6.28 -19.58
CA LYS A 223 -1.02 4.85 -19.86
C LYS A 223 -1.12 4.01 -18.59
N ALA A 224 -0.76 4.58 -17.45
CA ALA A 224 -0.94 3.97 -16.14
C ALA A 224 -2.37 4.17 -15.56
N LEU A 225 -3.31 4.66 -16.36
CA LEU A 225 -4.73 4.84 -16.05
C LEU A 225 -5.03 5.91 -14.99
N PHE A 226 -4.07 6.76 -14.68
CA PHE A 226 -4.23 7.87 -13.75
C PHE A 226 -4.62 9.16 -14.48
N LYS A 227 -5.10 10.16 -13.72
CA LYS A 227 -5.34 11.52 -14.22
C LYS A 227 -4.08 12.35 -14.01
N PRO A 228 -3.58 13.08 -15.02
CA PRO A 228 -2.45 14.00 -14.82
C PRO A 228 -2.87 15.18 -13.92
N CYS A 229 -1.97 15.60 -13.05
CA CYS A 229 -2.05 16.82 -12.25
C CYS A 229 -0.84 17.68 -12.60
N PHE A 230 -1.05 18.81 -13.27
CA PHE A 230 0.04 19.73 -13.64
C PHE A 230 0.28 20.80 -12.59
N ASP A 231 -0.74 21.13 -11.81
CA ASP A 231 -0.69 22.08 -10.71
C ASP A 231 -1.63 21.59 -9.61
N ILE A 232 -1.11 21.46 -8.39
CA ILE A 232 -1.86 20.91 -7.26
C ILE A 232 -2.93 21.89 -6.78
N GLU A 233 -2.64 23.19 -6.78
CA GLU A 233 -3.55 24.23 -6.31
C GLU A 233 -4.74 24.36 -7.27
N GLU A 234 -4.47 24.37 -8.58
CA GLU A 234 -5.50 24.43 -9.61
C GLU A 234 -6.38 23.17 -9.57
N THR A 235 -5.77 21.98 -9.48
CA THR A 235 -6.52 20.71 -9.40
C THR A 235 -7.38 20.67 -8.14
N LEU A 236 -6.86 21.16 -7.01
CA LEU A 236 -7.62 21.26 -5.77
C LEU A 236 -8.80 22.23 -5.89
N ALA A 237 -8.59 23.40 -6.49
CA ALA A 237 -9.66 24.39 -6.73
C ALA A 237 -10.78 23.80 -7.60
N GLN A 238 -10.43 23.11 -8.69
CA GLN A 238 -11.41 22.43 -9.56
C GLN A 238 -12.21 21.34 -8.81
N LEU A 239 -11.56 20.61 -7.90
CA LEU A 239 -12.24 19.59 -7.09
C LEU A 239 -13.14 20.21 -6.02
N ILE A 240 -12.77 21.34 -5.43
CA ILE A 240 -13.63 22.11 -4.52
C ILE A 240 -14.86 22.62 -5.26
N ASP A 241 -14.71 23.14 -6.48
CA ASP A 241 -15.85 23.57 -7.30
C ASP A 241 -16.79 22.39 -7.64
N LYS A 242 -16.22 21.22 -7.93
CA LYS A 242 -16.96 19.98 -8.22
C LYS A 242 -17.71 19.44 -7.01
N TYR A 243 -17.08 19.39 -5.84
CA TYR A 243 -17.64 18.77 -4.63
C TYR A 243 -18.38 19.76 -3.72
N GLY A 244 -18.24 21.05 -3.98
CA GLY A 244 -18.86 22.14 -3.24
C GLY A 244 -17.96 22.72 -2.14
N PRO A 245 -18.27 23.93 -1.65
CA PRO A 245 -17.42 24.67 -0.70
C PRO A 245 -17.32 24.03 0.69
N ALA A 246 -18.17 23.04 0.98
CA ALA A 246 -18.14 22.26 2.22
C ALA A 246 -17.30 20.97 2.10
N ALA A 247 -16.61 20.76 0.97
CA ALA A 247 -15.78 19.58 0.76
C ALA A 247 -14.72 19.45 1.86
N ARG A 248 -14.65 18.26 2.47
CA ARG A 248 -13.66 17.94 3.50
C ARG A 248 -12.37 17.51 2.83
N ILE A 249 -11.29 18.21 3.16
CA ILE A 249 -9.95 17.98 2.62
C ILE A 249 -9.05 17.42 3.72
N CYS A 250 -8.30 16.36 3.42
CA CYS A 250 -7.23 15.84 4.28
C CYS A 250 -5.88 15.99 3.57
N VAL A 251 -4.83 16.35 4.31
CA VAL A 251 -3.46 16.38 3.81
C VAL A 251 -2.62 15.38 4.59
N MET A 252 -1.99 14.46 3.85
CA MET A 252 -1.12 13.39 4.34
C MET A 252 0.30 13.63 3.78
N PRO A 253 1.11 14.49 4.42
CA PRO A 253 2.39 14.92 3.86
C PRO A 253 3.41 13.77 3.77
N GLU A 254 3.26 12.75 4.61
CA GLU A 254 4.15 11.59 4.69
C GLU A 254 3.36 10.29 4.47
N GLY A 255 2.50 10.24 3.46
CA GLY A 255 1.95 8.95 3.01
C GLY A 255 3.09 8.09 2.45
N PRO A 256 3.24 6.79 2.76
CA PRO A 256 2.48 5.95 3.69
C PRO A 256 3.19 5.73 5.05
N GLN A 257 3.97 6.69 5.55
CA GLN A 257 4.54 6.63 6.90
C GLN A 257 3.46 6.86 7.98
N THR A 258 2.50 7.74 7.70
CA THR A 258 1.29 7.91 8.52
C THR A 258 0.10 7.25 7.84
N ILE A 259 -0.56 6.33 8.52
CA ILE A 259 -1.69 5.56 7.98
C ILE A 259 -3.00 5.94 8.67
N PRO A 260 -3.90 6.63 7.97
CA PRO A 260 -5.19 6.95 8.53
C PRO A 260 -6.13 5.73 8.44
N TYR A 261 -7.09 5.64 9.36
CA TYR A 261 -8.17 4.66 9.33
C TYR A 261 -9.47 5.28 9.84
N LEU A 262 -10.62 4.78 9.39
CA LEU A 262 -11.91 5.20 9.92
C LEU A 262 -12.11 4.58 11.31
N GLN A 263 -12.40 5.42 12.30
CA GLN A 263 -12.86 4.98 13.61
C GLN A 263 -14.33 4.56 13.50
N ASN A 264 -14.63 3.34 13.97
CA ASN A 264 -15.99 2.86 14.15
C ASN A 264 -16.60 3.42 15.43
#